data_AF-A0A518DE71-F1
#
_entry.id   AF-A0A518DE71-F1
#
_cell.length_a   1.000
_cell.length_b   1.000
_cell.length_c   1.000
_cell.angle_alpha   90.00
_cell.angle_beta   90.00
_cell.angle_gamma   90.00
#
_symmetry.space_group_name_H-M   'P 1'
#
loop_
_entity.id
_entity.type
_entity.pdbx_description
1 polymer ?
#
loop_
_entity_poly.entity_id
_entity_poly.type
_entity_poly.pdbx_seq_one_letter_code
_entity_poly.pdbx_strand_id
1 'polypeptide(L)'
;MTPRPRSLAAFAACALGVLLLWCVALPWLSARPAVRDRLRFLERRGVDASAMYYTELDAMDAILDRYEGREVRRRGGPPRR
;
A
#
# COMPACT_ATOMS: atom_id res chain seq x y z
N MET A 1 3.05 32.79 23.80
CA MET A 1 4.38 32.48 23.22
C MET A 1 4.28 32.63 21.71
N THR A 2 4.67 33.78 21.15
CA THR A 2 4.69 33.98 19.70
C THR A 2 5.93 33.27 19.14
N PRO A 3 5.77 32.28 18.22
CA PRO A 3 6.91 31.59 17.66
C PRO A 3 7.79 32.59 16.90
N ARG A 4 9.10 32.54 17.15
CA ARG A 4 10.06 33.40 16.45
C ARG A 4 10.04 33.03 14.95
N PRO A 5 10.12 33.99 14.02
CA PRO A 5 9.93 33.73 12.59
C PRO A 5 10.93 32.72 12.01
N ARG A 6 12.11 32.60 12.63
CA ARG A 6 13.13 31.60 12.28
C ARG A 6 12.71 30.15 12.57
N SER A 7 11.99 29.90 13.66
CA SER A 7 11.55 28.53 14.01
C SER A 7 10.38 28.07 13.14
N LEU A 8 9.49 29.00 12.75
CA LEU A 8 8.42 28.73 11.78
C LEU A 8 8.97 28.41 10.39
N ALA A 9 9.95 29.19 9.92
CA ALA A 9 10.61 28.93 8.64
C ALA A 9 11.31 27.57 8.62
N ALA A 10 12.00 27.20 9.71
CA ALA A 10 12.64 25.88 9.84
C ALA A 10 11.63 24.73 9.84
N PHE A 11 10.51 24.88 10.57
CA PHE A 11 9.43 23.90 10.57
C PHE A 11 8.80 23.73 9.19
N ALA A 12 8.47 24.85 8.52
CA ALA A 12 7.92 24.84 7.17
C ALA A 12 8.87 24.18 6.17
N ALA A 13 10.18 24.49 6.23
CA ALA A 13 11.18 23.87 5.37
C ALA A 13 11.30 22.35 5.60
N CYS A 14 11.25 21.91 6.86
CA CYS A 14 11.28 20.49 7.20
C CYS A 14 10.02 19.75 6.69
N ALA A 15 8.84 20.33 6.93
CA ALA A 15 7.58 19.79 6.43
C ALA A 15 7.56 19.72 4.90
N LEU A 16 8.05 20.76 4.22
CA LEU A 16 8.18 20.79 2.76
C LEU A 16 9.15 19.71 2.27
N GLY A 17 10.25 19.49 2.98
CA GLY A 17 11.21 18.42 2.68
C GLY A 17 10.59 17.03 2.79
N VAL A 18 9.80 16.77 3.83
CA VAL A 18 9.06 15.51 3.99
C VAL A 18 8.03 15.35 2.87
N LEU A 19 7.29 16.41 2.53
CA LEU A 19 6.32 16.39 1.43
C LEU A 19 6.99 16.11 0.08
N LEU A 20 8.13 16.73 -0.20
CA LEU A 20 8.88 16.47 -1.44
C LEU A 20 9.42 15.04 -1.46
N LEU A 21 9.95 14.54 -0.36
CA LEU A 21 10.40 13.16 -0.27
C LEU A 21 9.25 12.19 -0.53
N TRP A 22 8.08 12.44 0.05
CA TRP A 22 6.91 11.57 -0.08
C TRP A 22 6.27 11.65 -1.47
N CYS A 23 6.03 12.87 -1.97
CA CYS A 23 5.29 13.09 -3.21
C CYS A 23 6.17 13.04 -4.46
N VAL A 24 7.49 13.11 -4.34
CA VAL A 24 8.40 13.11 -5.50
C VAL A 24 9.32 11.89 -5.47
N ALA A 25 10.06 11.68 -4.38
CA ALA A 25 11.05 10.59 -4.35
C ALA A 25 10.37 9.21 -4.37
N LEU A 26 9.27 9.05 -3.64
CA LEU A 26 8.52 7.78 -3.59
C LEU A 26 7.94 7.37 -4.96
N PRO A 27 7.17 8.22 -5.68
CA PRO A 27 6.67 7.87 -7.01
C PRO A 27 7.78 7.73 -8.04
N TRP A 28 8.88 8.49 -7.90
CA TRP A 28 10.04 8.31 -8.78
C TRP A 28 10.70 6.94 -8.58
N LEU A 29 10.78 6.48 -7.33
CA LEU A 29 11.29 5.16 -7.00
C LEU A 29 10.34 4.05 -7.49
N SER A 30 9.03 4.23 -7.37
CA SER A 30 8.03 3.26 -7.84
C SER A 30 7.94 3.18 -9.37
N ALA A 31 8.28 4.26 -10.07
CA ALA A 31 8.36 4.29 -11.53
C ALA A 31 9.52 3.46 -12.09
N ARG A 32 10.49 3.06 -11.26
CA ARG A 32 11.63 2.25 -11.71
C ARG A 32 11.15 0.89 -12.23
N PRO A 33 11.70 0.41 -13.36
CA PRO A 33 11.27 -0.84 -14.00
C PRO A 33 11.42 -2.04 -13.07
N ALA A 34 12.51 -2.11 -12.28
CA ALA A 34 12.76 -3.19 -11.33
C ALA A 34 11.64 -3.33 -10.26
N VAL A 35 11.11 -2.20 -9.76
CA VAL A 35 10.02 -2.19 -8.77
C VAL A 35 8.73 -2.67 -9.43
N ARG A 36 8.43 -2.17 -10.64
CA ARG A 36 7.25 -2.61 -11.41
C ARG A 36 7.31 -4.09 -11.79
N ASP A 37 8.47 -4.61 -12.16
CA ASP A 37 8.65 -6.02 -12.47
C ASP A 37 8.40 -6.90 -11.25
N ARG A 38 8.88 -6.48 -10.08
CA ARG A 38 8.61 -7.18 -8.83
C ARG A 38 7.14 -7.15 -8.46
N LEU A 39 6.46 -6.00 -8.60
CA LEU A 39 5.02 -5.88 -8.37
C LEU A 39 4.24 -6.81 -9.31
N ARG A 40 4.56 -6.80 -10.62
CA ARG A 40 3.95 -7.70 -11.60
C ARG A 40 4.21 -9.18 -11.32
N PHE A 41 5.37 -9.52 -10.74
CA PHE A 41 5.67 -10.89 -10.33
C PHE A 41 4.79 -11.33 -9.15
N LEU A 42 4.63 -10.46 -8.16
CA LEU A 42 3.80 -10.71 -6.97
C LEU A 42 2.32 -10.80 -7.33
N GLU A 43 1.84 -9.87 -8.15
CA GLU A 43 0.45 -9.82 -8.61
C GLU A 43 0.09 -11.06 -9.45
N ARG A 44 1.02 -11.54 -10.30
CA ARG A 44 0.85 -12.81 -11.04
C ARG A 44 0.75 -14.04 -10.13
N ARG A 45 1.33 -13.98 -8.93
CA ARG A 45 1.22 -15.04 -7.92
C ARG A 45 0.05 -14.85 -6.97
N GLY A 46 -0.74 -13.79 -7.12
CA GLY A 46 -1.83 -13.46 -6.21
C GLY A 46 -1.35 -13.03 -4.81
N VAL A 47 -0.08 -12.64 -4.68
CA VAL A 47 0.51 -12.22 -3.39
C VAL A 47 0.41 -10.70 -3.29
N ASP A 48 -0.43 -10.22 -2.37
CA ASP A 48 -0.46 -8.81 -2.00
C ASP A 48 0.60 -8.54 -0.92
N ALA A 49 1.71 -7.90 -1.31
CA ALA A 49 2.79 -7.57 -0.38
C ALA A 49 2.38 -6.56 0.70
N SER A 50 1.32 -5.78 0.48
CA SER A 50 0.78 -4.89 1.52
C SER A 50 0.07 -5.69 2.61
N ALA A 51 -0.61 -6.78 2.24
CA ALA A 51 -1.33 -7.63 3.19
C ALA A 51 -0.41 -8.42 4.14
N MET A 52 0.87 -8.60 3.80
CA MET A 52 1.85 -9.33 4.61
C MET A 52 2.03 -8.76 6.02
N TYR A 53 1.76 -7.46 6.23
CA TYR A 53 1.93 -6.79 7.52
C TYR A 53 0.62 -6.53 8.27
N TYR A 54 -0.54 -6.89 7.69
CA TYR A 54 -1.86 -6.58 8.25
C TYR A 54 -2.70 -7.83 8.53
N THR A 55 -2.12 -9.03 8.48
CA THR A 55 -2.84 -10.29 8.72
C THR A 55 -3.45 -10.39 10.11
N GLU A 56 -2.99 -9.58 11.06
CA GLU A 56 -3.50 -9.55 12.44
C GLU A 56 -4.45 -8.37 12.71
N LEU A 57 -4.77 -7.55 11.71
CA LEU A 57 -5.81 -6.54 11.88
C LEU A 57 -7.18 -7.18 11.73
N ASP A 58 -8.11 -6.86 12.64
CA ASP A 58 -9.53 -7.26 12.55
C ASP A 58 -10.17 -6.86 11.19
N ALA A 59 -9.64 -5.82 10.54
CA ALA A 59 -10.08 -5.39 9.21
C ALA A 59 -9.71 -6.37 8.07
N MET A 60 -8.80 -7.33 8.32
CA MET A 60 -8.36 -8.31 7.34
C MET A 60 -9.43 -9.37 7.06
N ASP A 61 -10.25 -9.74 8.06
CA ASP A 61 -11.31 -10.74 7.89
C ASP A 61 -12.30 -10.32 6.79
N ALA A 62 -12.71 -9.05 6.78
CA ALA A 62 -13.58 -8.49 5.76
C ALA A 62 -12.94 -8.50 4.35
N ILE A 63 -11.62 -8.44 4.28
CA ILE A 63 -10.86 -8.49 3.02
C ILE A 63 -10.75 -9.95 2.55
N LEU A 64 -10.48 -10.89 3.45
CA LEU A 64 -10.42 -12.33 3.18
C LEU A 64 -11.77 -12.84 2.65
N ASP A 65 -12.87 -12.50 3.31
CA ASP A 65 -14.24 -12.86 2.88
C ASP A 65 -14.54 -12.42 1.45
N ARG A 66 -14.04 -11.24 1.05
CA ARG A 66 -14.21 -10.72 -0.32
C ARG A 66 -13.39 -11.50 -1.34
N TYR A 67 -12.19 -11.95 -0.98
CA TYR A 67 -11.33 -12.77 -1.83
C TYR A 67 -11.84 -14.21 -1.93
N GLU A 68 -12.17 -14.84 -0.80
CA GLU A 68 -12.77 -16.17 -0.74
C GLU A 68 -14.12 -16.20 -1.48
N GLY A 69 -14.97 -15.19 -1.30
CA GLY A 69 -16.22 -15.06 -2.05
C GLY A 69 -16.02 -14.91 -3.58
N ARG A 70 -14.92 -14.27 -4.02
CA ARG A 70 -14.53 -14.24 -5.43
C ARG A 70 -13.98 -15.59 -5.91
N GLU A 71 -13.22 -16.30 -5.09
CA GLU A 71 -12.70 -17.63 -5.40
C GLU A 71 -13.82 -18.67 -5.49
N VAL A 72 -14.79 -18.66 -4.57
CA VAL A 72 -15.98 -19.54 -4.61
C VAL A 72 -16.81 -19.28 -5.87
N ARG A 73 -16.97 -18.01 -6.27
CA ARG A 73 -17.67 -17.67 -7.51
C ARG A 73 -16.89 -18.04 -8.77
N ARG A 74 -15.55 -18.04 -8.73
CA ARG A 74 -14.71 -18.57 -9.82
C ARG A 74 -14.68 -20.10 -9.84
N ARG A 75 -14.71 -20.76 -8.68
CA ARG A 75 -14.87 -22.22 -8.51
C ARG A 75 -16.35 -22.61 -8.48
N GLY A 76 -17.14 -22.13 -9.44
CA GLY A 76 -18.47 -22.69 -9.73
C GLY A 76 -18.37 -24.13 -10.26
N GLY A 77 -17.78 -25.05 -9.49
CA GLY A 77 -17.93 -26.49 -9.66
C GLY A 77 -19.23 -26.93 -8.99
N PRO A 78 -19.95 -27.91 -9.57
CA PRO A 78 -21.31 -28.24 -9.16
C PRO A 78 -21.36 -28.73 -7.71
N PRO A 79 -22.52 -28.58 -7.03
CA PRO A 79 -22.68 -28.99 -5.64
C PRO A 79 -22.43 -30.49 -5.53
N ARG A 80 -21.50 -30.88 -4.65
CA ARG A 80 -21.40 -32.27 -4.20
C ARG A 80 -22.63 -32.56 -3.35
N ARG A 81 -23.50 -33.41 -3.90
CA ARG A 81 -24.56 -34.11 -3.17
C ARG A 81 -23.98 -34.97 -2.06
#